data_AF-A0A7J4B258-F1
#
_entry.id   AF-A0A7J4B258-F1
#
_cell.length_a   1.000
_cell.length_b   1.000
_cell.length_c   1.000
_cell.angle_alpha   90.00
_cell.angle_beta   90.00
_cell.angle_gamma   90.00
#
_symmetry.space_group_name_H-M   'P 1'
#
loop_
_entity.id
_entity.type
_entity.pdbx_description
1 polymer ?
#
loop_
_entity_poly.entity_id
_entity_poly.type
_entity_poly.pdbx_seq_one_letter_code
_entity_poly.pdbx_strand_id
1 'polypeptide(L)'
;MKNLIFVKLGGSLITDKSKPYTARLDVIKRLCKEIHEAREEKNFALLVGHGGGGFPHISAEKYQTHKGVINERSWEGFAKVQDDAAKLNRIIVSALIEAGENAVSIQPSASCIAKNGRIIEWYTRPIEIMLSEGIIPVPYGDVCLDKKKGCCIISTEEIFRFLAKKLKPERIIMAGKVDGVLDQKGNVVKKITKRNFKIIKKSLFSSDGLADVTGGMLHKVEKSLETGVKIEIINGLKPNLLKMALIGKRNLGTIIN
;
A
#
# COMPACT_ATOMS: atom_id res chain seq x y z
N MET A 1 -5.73 -20.53 -0.86
CA MET A 1 -5.10 -20.31 -2.18
C MET A 1 -3.60 -20.55 -2.05
N LYS A 2 -3.00 -21.36 -2.91
CA LYS A 2 -1.53 -21.52 -2.93
C LYS A 2 -0.89 -20.28 -3.57
N ASN A 3 0.25 -19.84 -3.05
CA ASN A 3 1.10 -18.78 -3.61
C ASN A 3 0.45 -17.38 -3.74
N LEU A 4 -0.49 -17.00 -2.87
CA LEU A 4 -1.06 -15.64 -2.90
C LEU A 4 0.00 -14.60 -2.48
N ILE A 5 0.23 -13.59 -3.32
CA ILE A 5 1.12 -12.47 -3.03
C ILE A 5 0.31 -11.17 -2.97
N PHE A 6 0.61 -10.33 -1.98
CA PHE A 6 0.14 -8.94 -2.00
C PHE A 6 1.26 -8.01 -2.45
N VAL A 7 0.96 -7.06 -3.32
CA VAL A 7 1.90 -6.01 -3.74
C VAL A 7 1.31 -4.66 -3.38
N LYS A 8 2.06 -3.82 -2.65
CA LYS A 8 1.73 -2.40 -2.48
C LYS A 8 2.60 -1.55 -3.40
N LEU A 9 1.96 -0.76 -4.25
CA LEU A 9 2.59 0.37 -4.95
C LEU A 9 2.50 1.62 -4.07
N GLY A 10 3.64 2.06 -3.52
CA GLY A 10 3.70 3.20 -2.60
C GLY A 10 3.24 4.49 -3.27
N GLY A 11 2.42 5.31 -2.59
CA GLY A 11 1.90 6.55 -3.17
C GLY A 11 3.00 7.52 -3.64
N SER A 12 4.12 7.61 -2.93
CA SER A 12 5.27 8.41 -3.36
C SER A 12 6.03 7.83 -4.56
N LEU A 13 5.92 6.52 -4.82
CA LEU A 13 6.49 5.85 -5.98
C LEU A 13 5.67 6.14 -7.24
N ILE A 14 4.34 6.16 -7.13
CA ILE A 14 3.42 6.29 -8.27
C ILE A 14 2.91 7.72 -8.50
N THR A 15 3.21 8.67 -7.61
CA THR A 15 2.83 10.09 -7.78
C THR A 15 4.00 11.02 -7.50
N ASP A 16 3.91 12.24 -8.01
CA ASP A 16 4.74 13.35 -7.55
C ASP A 16 4.02 14.09 -6.41
N LYS A 17 4.65 14.18 -5.24
CA LYS A 17 4.08 14.92 -4.11
C LYS A 17 4.31 16.43 -4.20
N SER A 18 5.27 16.87 -5.02
CA SER A 18 5.53 18.30 -5.24
C SER A 18 4.49 18.96 -6.14
N LYS A 19 3.77 18.15 -6.93
CA LYS A 19 2.75 18.60 -7.86
C LYS A 19 1.42 17.89 -7.58
N PRO A 20 0.38 18.61 -7.14
CA PRO A 20 -0.98 18.11 -7.05
C PRO A 20 -1.42 17.23 -8.22
N TYR A 21 -2.14 16.14 -7.92
CA TYR A 21 -2.80 15.29 -8.93
C TYR A 21 -1.87 14.74 -10.04
N THR A 22 -0.57 14.63 -9.76
CA THR A 22 0.42 14.23 -10.76
C THR A 22 0.82 12.77 -10.57
N ALA A 23 0.34 11.91 -11.47
CA ALA A 23 0.75 10.50 -11.54
C ALA A 23 2.07 10.34 -12.33
N ARG A 24 2.94 9.43 -11.88
CA ARG A 24 4.16 9.04 -12.60
C ARG A 24 3.84 7.93 -13.58
N LEU A 25 3.22 8.30 -14.70
CA LEU A 25 2.65 7.34 -15.66
C LEU A 25 3.69 6.36 -16.21
N ASP A 26 4.91 6.81 -16.46
CA ASP A 26 6.05 6.00 -16.86
C ASP A 26 6.40 4.91 -15.82
N VAL A 27 6.47 5.30 -14.55
CA VAL A 27 6.73 4.38 -13.44
C VAL A 27 5.58 3.39 -13.27
N ILE A 28 4.32 3.87 -13.31
CA ILE A 28 3.13 3.03 -13.19
C ILE A 28 3.10 1.98 -14.31
N LYS A 29 3.24 2.40 -15.57
CA LYS A 29 3.21 1.50 -16.74
C LYS A 29 4.32 0.46 -16.67
N ARG A 30 5.55 0.86 -16.31
CA ARG A 30 6.66 -0.10 -16.11
C ARG A 30 6.32 -1.12 -15.02
N LEU A 31 5.83 -0.68 -13.87
CA LEU A 31 5.50 -1.59 -12.75
C LEU A 31 4.38 -2.57 -13.12
N CYS A 32 3.37 -2.12 -13.87
CA CYS A 32 2.29 -2.99 -14.37
C CYS A 32 2.82 -4.00 -15.39
N LYS A 33 3.72 -3.59 -16.29
CA LYS A 33 4.42 -4.51 -17.20
C LYS A 33 5.27 -5.54 -16.45
N GLU A 34 6.02 -5.12 -15.43
CA GLU A 34 6.81 -6.03 -14.59
C GLU A 34 5.92 -7.04 -13.82
N ILE A 35 4.71 -6.64 -13.43
CA ILE A 35 3.71 -7.55 -12.85
C ILE A 35 3.27 -8.59 -13.89
N HIS A 36 2.92 -8.15 -15.10
CA HIS A 36 2.48 -9.02 -16.18
C HIS A 36 3.54 -10.05 -16.56
N GLU A 37 4.75 -9.59 -16.87
CA GLU A 37 5.87 -10.47 -17.22
C GLU A 37 6.19 -11.49 -16.10
N ALA A 38 6.02 -11.11 -14.82
CA ALA A 38 6.21 -12.05 -13.71
C ALA A 38 5.13 -13.14 -13.67
N ARG A 39 3.88 -12.81 -14.02
CA ARG A 39 2.76 -13.76 -14.07
C ARG A 39 2.82 -14.67 -15.28
N GLU A 40 3.36 -14.20 -16.40
CA GLU A 40 3.70 -15.04 -17.55
C GLU A 40 4.80 -16.08 -17.19
N GLU A 41 5.79 -15.67 -16.39
CA GLU A 41 6.90 -16.55 -15.98
C GLU A 41 6.49 -17.54 -14.85
N LYS A 42 5.57 -17.14 -13.96
CA LYS A 42 5.20 -17.94 -12.79
C LYS A 42 3.74 -17.77 -12.41
N ASN A 43 3.08 -18.90 -12.18
CA ASN A 43 1.70 -18.90 -11.70
C ASN A 43 1.61 -18.57 -10.19
N PHE A 44 0.90 -17.48 -9.87
CA PHE A 44 0.53 -17.08 -8.50
C PHE A 44 -0.74 -16.22 -8.51
N ALA A 45 -1.48 -16.25 -7.40
CA ALA A 45 -2.59 -15.32 -7.19
C ALA A 45 -2.04 -13.98 -6.68
N LEU A 46 -2.63 -12.86 -7.13
CA LEU A 46 -2.10 -11.54 -6.87
C LEU A 46 -3.20 -10.57 -6.43
N LEU A 47 -2.92 -9.81 -5.37
CA LEU A 47 -3.69 -8.63 -4.97
C LEU A 47 -2.77 -7.41 -5.02
N VAL A 48 -3.18 -6.36 -5.73
CA VAL A 48 -2.37 -5.13 -5.89
C VAL A 48 -3.02 -3.99 -5.12
N GLY A 49 -2.38 -3.56 -4.04
CA GLY A 49 -2.75 -2.35 -3.33
C GLY A 49 -1.96 -1.13 -3.81
N HIS A 50 -2.53 0.07 -3.70
CA HIS A 50 -1.74 1.29 -3.84
C HIS A 50 -2.02 2.35 -2.77
N GLY A 51 -1.03 3.18 -2.49
CA GLY A 51 -1.20 4.35 -1.62
C GLY A 51 -1.86 5.52 -2.37
N GLY A 52 -2.47 6.44 -1.62
CA GLY A 52 -3.16 7.60 -2.21
C GLY A 52 -2.22 8.59 -2.93
N GLY A 53 -0.98 8.74 -2.48
CA GLY A 53 -0.04 9.69 -3.12
C GLY A 53 -0.57 11.13 -3.11
N GLY A 54 -0.08 11.97 -4.01
CA GLY A 54 -0.44 13.40 -4.09
C GLY A 54 -1.89 13.72 -4.47
N PHE A 55 -2.75 12.71 -4.67
CA PHE A 55 -4.15 12.89 -5.08
C PHE A 55 -5.03 13.24 -3.86
N PRO A 56 -5.35 12.32 -2.94
CA PRO A 56 -6.22 12.59 -1.80
C PRO A 56 -5.56 13.46 -0.73
N HIS A 57 -4.24 13.68 -0.77
CA HIS A 57 -3.56 14.46 0.27
C HIS A 57 -4.08 15.90 0.36
N ILE A 58 -4.40 16.52 -0.78
CA ILE A 58 -4.80 17.94 -0.84
C ILE A 58 -6.18 18.13 -0.22
N SER A 59 -7.14 17.31 -0.63
CA SER A 59 -8.48 17.32 -0.05
C SER A 59 -8.44 16.89 1.42
N ALA A 60 -7.66 15.87 1.77
CA ALA A 60 -7.57 15.40 3.15
C ALA A 60 -6.98 16.43 4.12
N GLU A 61 -6.02 17.24 3.64
CA GLU A 61 -5.46 18.36 4.39
C GLU A 61 -6.46 19.51 4.50
N LYS A 62 -7.05 19.95 3.38
CA LYS A 62 -8.04 21.03 3.32
C LYS A 62 -9.22 20.78 4.28
N TYR A 63 -9.74 19.56 4.31
CA TYR A 63 -10.91 19.21 5.15
C TYR A 63 -10.51 18.53 6.47
N GLN A 64 -9.22 18.39 6.75
CA GLN A 64 -8.69 17.74 7.97
C GLN A 64 -9.28 16.34 8.23
N THR A 65 -9.55 15.56 7.17
CA THR A 65 -10.29 14.29 7.24
C THR A 65 -9.65 13.24 8.17
N HIS A 66 -8.35 13.35 8.43
CA HIS A 66 -7.64 12.50 9.41
C HIS A 66 -8.14 12.67 10.86
N LYS A 67 -8.78 13.81 11.19
CA LYS A 67 -9.39 14.09 12.50
C LYS A 67 -10.80 13.50 12.63
N GLY A 68 -11.39 13.02 11.55
CA GLY A 68 -12.78 12.56 11.50
C GLY A 68 -13.77 13.69 11.26
N VAL A 69 -15.03 13.47 11.66
CA VAL A 69 -16.09 14.47 11.55
C VAL A 69 -15.90 15.51 12.64
N ILE A 70 -15.51 16.71 12.24
CA ILE A 70 -15.27 17.85 13.14
C ILE A 70 -16.22 19.02 12.90
N ASN A 71 -16.95 19.01 11.77
CA ASN A 71 -17.97 19.99 11.39
C ASN A 71 -18.80 19.49 10.20
N GLU A 72 -19.81 20.24 9.77
CA GLU A 72 -20.70 19.89 8.64
C GLU A 72 -19.95 19.66 7.32
N ARG A 73 -18.87 20.41 7.07
CA ARG A 73 -18.03 20.27 5.87
C ARG A 73 -17.17 19.01 5.87
N SER A 74 -17.14 18.24 6.96
CA SER A 74 -16.39 16.99 7.03
C SER A 74 -16.92 15.94 6.04
N TRP A 75 -18.22 15.96 5.73
CA TRP A 75 -18.82 15.08 4.72
C TRP A 75 -18.52 15.53 3.29
N GLU A 76 -18.44 16.84 3.05
CA GLU A 76 -17.90 17.39 1.79
C GLU A 76 -16.45 16.90 1.59
N GLY A 77 -15.64 16.97 2.65
CA GLY A 77 -14.28 16.46 2.65
C GLY A 77 -14.19 14.95 2.40
N PHE A 78 -15.05 14.16 3.03
CA PHE A 78 -15.14 12.71 2.79
C PHE A 78 -15.35 12.41 1.31
N ALA A 79 -16.34 13.05 0.68
CA ALA A 79 -16.64 12.85 -0.74
C ALA A 79 -15.47 13.29 -1.65
N LYS A 80 -14.84 14.43 -1.38
CA LYS A 80 -13.70 14.93 -2.19
C LYS A 80 -12.46 14.04 -2.07
N VAL A 81 -12.12 13.59 -0.86
CA VAL A 81 -10.98 12.70 -0.66
C VAL A 81 -11.20 11.35 -1.34
N GLN A 82 -12.42 10.82 -1.28
CA GLN A 82 -12.79 9.57 -1.94
C GLN A 82 -12.65 9.69 -3.47
N ASP A 83 -13.20 10.76 -4.06
CA ASP A 83 -13.11 11.04 -5.50
C ASP A 83 -11.64 11.14 -5.96
N ASP A 84 -10.81 11.86 -5.21
CA ASP A 84 -9.39 12.00 -5.54
C ASP A 84 -8.62 10.67 -5.45
N ALA A 85 -8.89 9.86 -4.42
CA ALA A 85 -8.31 8.53 -4.30
C ALA A 85 -8.74 7.62 -5.46
N ALA A 86 -10.03 7.68 -5.86
CA ALA A 86 -10.58 6.89 -6.95
C ALA A 86 -9.99 7.26 -8.32
N LYS A 87 -9.71 8.54 -8.58
CA LYS A 87 -9.03 8.99 -9.82
C LYS A 87 -7.67 8.32 -9.97
N LEU A 88 -6.86 8.28 -8.91
CA LEU A 88 -5.57 7.57 -8.96
C LEU A 88 -5.80 6.06 -9.17
N ASN A 89 -6.77 5.47 -8.47
CA ASN A 89 -7.06 4.05 -8.65
C ASN A 89 -7.45 3.70 -10.10
N ARG A 90 -8.23 4.56 -10.77
CA ARG A 90 -8.59 4.33 -12.18
C ARG A 90 -7.37 4.32 -13.09
N ILE A 91 -6.37 5.18 -12.84
CA ILE A 91 -5.09 5.18 -13.57
C ILE A 91 -4.37 3.84 -13.37
N ILE A 92 -4.27 3.36 -12.14
CA ILE A 92 -3.59 2.09 -11.83
C ILE A 92 -4.30 0.90 -12.46
N VAL A 93 -5.63 0.81 -12.32
CA VAL A 93 -6.43 -0.27 -12.91
C VAL A 93 -6.34 -0.26 -14.43
N SER A 94 -6.42 0.92 -15.07
CA SER A 94 -6.23 1.02 -16.52
C SER A 94 -4.84 0.54 -16.95
N ALA A 95 -3.78 0.92 -16.23
CA ALA A 95 -2.42 0.50 -16.56
C ALA A 95 -2.19 -1.02 -16.39
N LEU A 96 -2.84 -1.66 -15.42
CA LEU A 96 -2.83 -3.12 -15.28
C LEU A 96 -3.55 -3.79 -16.47
N ILE A 97 -4.72 -3.29 -16.86
CA ILE A 97 -5.47 -3.81 -18.01
C ILE A 97 -4.68 -3.62 -19.32
N GLU A 98 -4.09 -2.44 -19.53
CA GLU A 98 -3.21 -2.16 -20.67
C GLU A 98 -1.98 -3.09 -20.71
N ALA A 99 -1.50 -3.55 -19.56
CA ALA A 99 -0.40 -4.50 -19.47
C ALA A 99 -0.82 -5.96 -19.73
N GLY A 100 -2.12 -6.25 -19.90
CA GLY A 100 -2.62 -7.60 -20.14
C GLY A 100 -3.25 -8.29 -18.93
N GLU A 101 -3.46 -7.58 -17.81
CA GLU A 101 -4.03 -8.15 -16.59
C GLU A 101 -5.54 -7.92 -16.46
N ASN A 102 -6.24 -8.92 -15.93
CA ASN A 102 -7.63 -8.77 -15.50
C ASN A 102 -7.69 -8.10 -14.12
N ALA A 103 -7.77 -6.77 -14.05
CA ALA A 103 -7.76 -6.01 -12.80
C ALA A 103 -9.10 -5.34 -12.48
N VAL A 104 -9.54 -5.43 -11.22
CA VAL A 104 -10.82 -4.86 -10.75
C VAL A 104 -10.60 -4.00 -9.51
N SER A 105 -11.13 -2.77 -9.53
CA SER A 105 -11.09 -1.86 -8.39
C SER A 105 -11.88 -2.39 -7.20
N ILE A 106 -11.32 -2.28 -5.99
CA ILE A 106 -12.02 -2.56 -4.74
C ILE A 106 -12.03 -1.31 -3.87
N GLN A 107 -13.15 -0.60 -3.83
CA GLN A 107 -13.30 0.65 -3.07
C GLN A 107 -13.57 0.39 -1.57
N PRO A 108 -12.65 0.78 -0.65
CA PRO A 108 -12.89 0.60 0.78
C PRO A 108 -14.02 1.46 1.33
N SER A 109 -14.16 2.72 0.88
CA SER A 109 -15.21 3.64 1.35
C SER A 109 -16.64 3.11 1.14
N ALA A 110 -16.83 2.20 0.17
CA ALA A 110 -18.12 1.57 -0.15
C ALA A 110 -18.33 0.21 0.52
N SER A 111 -17.29 -0.39 1.14
CA SER A 111 -17.32 -1.81 1.54
C SER A 111 -16.74 -2.11 2.92
N CYS A 112 -16.17 -1.11 3.59
CA CYS A 112 -15.53 -1.24 4.89
C CYS A 112 -16.23 -0.38 5.96
N ILE A 113 -16.20 -0.88 7.20
CA ILE A 113 -16.46 -0.07 8.40
C ILE A 113 -15.24 -0.11 9.31
N ALA A 114 -14.86 1.07 9.80
CA ALA A 114 -13.76 1.26 10.72
C ALA A 114 -14.23 1.62 12.13
N LYS A 115 -13.33 1.48 13.10
CA LYS A 115 -13.46 2.05 14.44
C LYS A 115 -12.10 2.57 14.87
N ASN A 116 -12.01 3.86 15.14
CA ASN A 116 -10.77 4.55 15.51
C ASN A 116 -9.63 4.35 14.48
N GLY A 117 -9.95 4.44 13.18
CA GLY A 117 -8.98 4.32 12.09
C GLY A 117 -8.51 2.89 11.79
N ARG A 118 -9.20 1.87 12.31
CA ARG A 118 -8.91 0.45 12.06
C ARG A 118 -10.13 -0.22 11.45
N ILE A 119 -9.93 -1.01 10.38
CA ILE A 119 -11.02 -1.76 9.76
C ILE A 119 -11.49 -2.85 10.73
N ILE A 120 -12.79 -2.89 11.00
CA ILE A 120 -13.43 -3.90 11.85
C ILE A 120 -14.39 -4.81 11.06
N GLU A 121 -14.98 -4.31 9.97
CA GLU A 121 -15.94 -5.06 9.15
C GLU A 121 -15.64 -4.84 7.67
N TRP A 122 -15.65 -5.93 6.90
CA TRP A 122 -15.54 -5.94 5.43
C TRP A 122 -15.99 -7.29 4.90
N TYR A 123 -16.95 -7.29 3.97
CA TYR A 123 -17.39 -8.49 3.25
C TYR A 123 -16.40 -8.84 2.13
N THR A 124 -15.49 -9.80 2.39
CA THR A 124 -14.36 -10.12 1.49
C THR A 124 -14.67 -11.17 0.43
N ARG A 125 -15.87 -11.75 0.41
CA ARG A 125 -16.21 -12.85 -0.49
C ARG A 125 -15.98 -12.53 -1.98
N PRO A 126 -16.31 -11.33 -2.50
CA PRO A 126 -16.02 -10.99 -3.89
C PRO A 126 -14.52 -11.00 -4.21
N ILE A 127 -13.68 -10.55 -3.27
CA ILE A 127 -12.22 -10.56 -3.41
C ILE A 127 -11.71 -12.00 -3.51
N GLU A 128 -12.25 -12.91 -2.70
CA GLU A 128 -11.87 -14.33 -2.72
C GLU A 128 -12.23 -15.01 -4.05
N ILE A 129 -13.40 -14.70 -4.60
CA ILE A 129 -13.85 -15.21 -5.91
C ILE A 129 -12.97 -14.65 -7.03
N MET A 130 -12.71 -13.34 -7.04
CA MET A 130 -11.81 -12.74 -8.03
C MET A 130 -10.44 -13.43 -8.04
N LEU A 131 -9.86 -13.67 -6.87
CA LEU A 131 -8.57 -14.34 -6.75
C LEU A 131 -8.63 -15.81 -7.20
N SER A 132 -9.74 -16.53 -7.03
CA SER A 132 -9.88 -17.90 -7.55
C SER A 132 -9.98 -17.94 -9.07
N GLU A 133 -10.58 -16.92 -9.68
CA GLU A 133 -10.71 -16.77 -11.13
C GLU A 133 -9.48 -16.07 -11.77
N GLY A 134 -8.40 -15.87 -11.02
CA GLY A 134 -7.17 -15.25 -11.53
C GLY A 134 -7.25 -13.74 -11.77
N ILE A 135 -8.35 -13.09 -11.39
CA ILE A 135 -8.56 -11.64 -11.43
C ILE A 135 -7.76 -10.97 -10.30
N ILE A 136 -7.12 -9.84 -10.60
CA ILE A 136 -6.40 -9.01 -9.62
C ILE A 136 -7.38 -8.04 -8.96
N PRO A 137 -7.77 -8.23 -7.70
CA PRO A 137 -8.42 -7.18 -6.91
C PRO A 137 -7.42 -6.05 -6.59
N VAL A 138 -7.87 -4.82 -6.78
CA VAL A 138 -7.08 -3.60 -6.60
C VAL A 138 -7.69 -2.70 -5.51
N PRO A 139 -7.47 -3.00 -4.22
CA PRO A 139 -7.86 -2.08 -3.16
C PRO A 139 -6.86 -0.93 -3.00
N TYR A 140 -7.29 0.21 -2.46
CA TYR A 140 -6.44 1.40 -2.40
C TYR A 140 -6.65 2.18 -1.11
N GLY A 141 -5.66 2.99 -0.73
CA GLY A 141 -5.83 3.89 0.42
C GLY A 141 -6.96 4.88 0.14
N ASP A 142 -7.94 4.93 1.04
CA ASP A 142 -9.21 5.63 0.84
C ASP A 142 -9.76 6.15 2.19
N VAL A 143 -10.81 6.95 2.16
CA VAL A 143 -11.63 7.22 3.34
C VAL A 143 -12.51 6.02 3.70
N CYS A 144 -12.99 5.98 4.93
CA CYS A 144 -13.90 4.94 5.42
C CYS A 144 -14.81 5.52 6.49
N LEU A 145 -16.05 5.02 6.57
CA LEU A 145 -16.94 5.30 7.68
C LEU A 145 -16.35 4.73 8.97
N ASP A 146 -16.38 5.50 10.05
CA ASP A 146 -15.77 5.14 11.34
C ASP A 146 -16.77 5.28 12.48
N LYS A 147 -17.02 4.19 13.22
CA LYS A 147 -17.98 4.15 14.33
C LYS A 147 -17.64 5.09 15.50
N LYS A 148 -16.39 5.55 15.64
CA LYS A 148 -15.97 6.45 16.72
C LYS A 148 -15.77 7.88 16.24
N LYS A 149 -15.27 8.06 15.01
CA LYS A 149 -14.87 9.35 14.45
C LYS A 149 -15.83 9.89 13.38
N GLY A 150 -16.88 9.14 13.04
CA GLY A 150 -17.74 9.39 11.87
C GLY A 150 -17.06 8.96 10.56
N CYS A 151 -15.87 9.46 10.29
CA CYS A 151 -15.03 9.02 9.18
C CYS A 151 -13.55 8.93 9.58
N CYS A 152 -12.76 8.27 8.75
CA CYS A 152 -11.31 8.20 8.90
C CYS A 152 -10.62 7.97 7.55
N ILE A 153 -9.29 8.10 7.54
CA ILE A 153 -8.45 7.68 6.41
C ILE A 153 -7.89 6.30 6.71
N ILE A 154 -8.08 5.37 5.78
CA ILE A 154 -7.56 4.01 5.83
C ILE A 154 -6.41 3.88 4.84
N SER A 155 -5.22 3.57 5.37
CA SER A 155 -4.04 3.33 4.53
C SER A 155 -4.07 1.92 3.92
N THR A 156 -3.39 1.72 2.79
CA THR A 156 -3.26 0.37 2.19
C THR A 156 -2.61 -0.63 3.15
N GLU A 157 -1.75 -0.18 4.07
CA GLU A 157 -1.17 -1.03 5.11
C GLU A 157 -2.23 -1.54 6.08
N GLU A 158 -3.23 -0.71 6.44
CA GLU A 158 -4.35 -1.15 7.27
C GLU A 158 -5.26 -2.11 6.51
N ILE A 159 -5.48 -1.86 5.21
CA ILE A 159 -6.18 -2.80 4.30
C ILE A 159 -5.45 -4.15 4.27
N PHE A 160 -4.14 -4.15 4.05
CA PHE A 160 -3.34 -5.37 4.02
C PHE A 160 -3.33 -6.07 5.37
N ARG A 161 -3.24 -5.33 6.49
CA ARG A 161 -3.36 -5.90 7.85
C ARG A 161 -4.70 -6.60 8.06
N PHE A 162 -5.80 -6.06 7.54
CA PHE A 162 -7.12 -6.70 7.62
C PHE A 162 -7.19 -7.92 6.70
N LEU A 163 -6.90 -7.75 5.41
CA LEU A 163 -7.02 -8.80 4.39
C LEU A 163 -6.03 -9.95 4.61
N ALA A 164 -4.83 -9.70 5.12
CA ALA A 164 -3.85 -10.75 5.35
C ALA A 164 -4.34 -11.79 6.38
N LYS A 165 -5.11 -11.36 7.39
CA LYS A 165 -5.72 -12.27 8.37
C LYS A 165 -6.77 -13.19 7.73
N LYS A 166 -7.46 -12.71 6.70
CA LYS A 166 -8.53 -13.44 6.00
C LYS A 166 -7.98 -14.32 4.87
N LEU A 167 -7.15 -13.75 4.01
CA LEU A 167 -6.67 -14.37 2.77
C LEU A 167 -5.35 -15.12 2.92
N LYS A 168 -4.60 -14.87 4.00
CA LYS A 168 -3.34 -15.56 4.35
C LYS A 168 -2.33 -15.60 3.19
N PRO A 169 -1.87 -14.44 2.67
CA PRO A 169 -0.86 -14.39 1.63
C PRO A 169 0.45 -15.01 2.10
N GLU A 170 1.21 -15.60 1.17
CA GLU A 170 2.54 -16.17 1.43
C GLU A 170 3.53 -15.06 1.83
N ARG A 171 3.44 -13.91 1.14
CA ARG A 171 4.25 -12.73 1.42
C ARG A 171 3.58 -11.45 0.92
N ILE A 172 4.08 -10.33 1.42
CA ILE A 172 3.70 -8.99 0.99
C ILE A 172 4.94 -8.26 0.46
N ILE A 173 4.83 -7.66 -0.71
CA ILE A 173 5.89 -6.84 -1.31
C ILE A 173 5.45 -5.37 -1.25
N MET A 174 6.28 -4.50 -0.68
CA MET A 174 6.03 -3.07 -0.59
C MET A 174 7.03 -2.33 -1.47
N ALA A 175 6.60 -1.95 -2.68
CA ALA A 175 7.40 -1.17 -3.60
C ALA A 175 7.34 0.31 -3.23
N GLY A 176 8.49 0.89 -2.89
CA GLY A 176 8.66 2.31 -2.58
C GLY A 176 9.73 2.98 -3.46
N LYS A 177 10.20 4.17 -3.05
CA LYS A 177 11.29 4.90 -3.73
C LYS A 177 12.69 4.63 -3.13
N VAL A 178 12.76 3.87 -2.05
CA VAL A 178 13.98 3.63 -1.27
C VAL A 178 14.39 2.18 -1.37
N ASP A 179 15.68 1.90 -1.24
CA ASP A 179 16.29 0.57 -1.33
C ASP A 179 15.92 -0.37 -0.17
N GLY A 180 15.30 0.17 0.88
CA GLY A 180 14.81 -0.56 2.03
C GLY A 180 14.64 0.38 3.23
N VAL A 181 14.61 -0.20 4.42
CA VAL A 181 14.74 0.55 5.66
C VAL A 181 16.21 0.88 5.85
N LEU A 182 16.52 2.16 6.04
CA LEU A 182 17.89 2.62 6.26
C LEU A 182 18.20 2.66 7.76
N ASP A 183 19.43 2.30 8.13
CA ASP A 183 19.99 2.57 9.46
C ASP A 183 20.50 4.02 9.56
N GLN A 184 21.04 4.39 10.73
CA GLN A 184 21.60 5.72 10.98
C GLN A 184 22.78 6.09 10.08
N LYS A 185 23.46 5.10 9.50
CA LYS A 185 24.59 5.30 8.60
C LYS A 185 24.14 5.36 7.13
N GLY A 186 22.82 5.32 6.87
CA GLY A 186 22.26 5.29 5.53
C GLY A 186 22.36 3.92 4.84
N ASN A 187 22.76 2.86 5.55
CA ASN A 187 22.85 1.52 4.97
C ASN A 187 21.50 0.82 5.01
N VAL A 188 21.21 0.01 4.00
CA VAL A 188 19.98 -0.80 3.96
C VAL A 188 20.05 -1.92 5.00
N VAL A 189 19.13 -1.89 5.96
CA VAL A 189 18.92 -2.97 6.91
C VAL A 189 18.34 -4.17 6.17
N LYS A 190 19.10 -5.26 6.03
CA LYS A 190 18.65 -6.43 5.26
C LYS A 190 17.49 -7.19 5.92
N LYS A 191 17.43 -7.24 7.25
CA LYS A 191 16.44 -8.03 7.99
C LYS A 191 15.98 -7.34 9.26
N ILE A 192 14.66 -7.20 9.41
CA ILE A 192 13.98 -6.73 10.60
C ILE A 192 13.13 -7.88 11.15
N THR A 193 13.16 -8.04 12.47
CA THR A 193 12.41 -9.02 13.24
C THR A 193 11.85 -8.36 14.48
N LYS A 194 10.84 -8.95 15.12
CA LYS A 194 10.34 -8.43 16.43
C LYS A 194 11.45 -8.24 17.46
N ARG A 195 12.52 -9.04 17.42
CA ARG A 195 13.66 -8.97 18.35
C ARG A 195 14.53 -7.74 18.09
N ASN A 196 14.99 -7.54 16.85
CA ASN A 196 15.86 -6.41 16.52
C ASN A 196 15.10 -5.10 16.26
N PHE A 197 13.78 -5.16 16.04
CA PHE A 197 12.98 -3.97 15.80
C PHE A 197 13.00 -3.00 16.98
N LYS A 198 13.08 -3.47 18.23
CA LYS A 198 13.24 -2.59 19.41
C LYS A 198 14.50 -1.72 19.32
N ILE A 199 15.58 -2.27 18.77
CA ILE A 199 16.87 -1.59 18.60
C ILE A 199 16.79 -0.65 17.40
N ILE A 200 16.29 -1.14 16.27
CA ILE A 200 16.12 -0.37 15.03
C ILE A 200 15.16 0.81 15.23
N LYS A 201 14.10 0.63 16.03
CA LYS A 201 13.16 1.70 16.37
C LYS A 201 13.87 2.87 17.02
N LYS A 202 14.75 2.63 18.00
CA LYS A 202 15.56 3.69 18.62
C LYS A 202 16.44 4.39 17.57
N SER A 203 17.02 3.63 16.65
CA SER A 203 17.92 4.20 15.64
C SER A 203 17.20 5.02 14.56
N LEU A 204 15.94 4.69 14.25
CA LEU A 204 15.10 5.42 13.28
C LEU A 204 14.66 6.80 13.78
N PHE A 205 14.73 7.08 15.08
CA PHE A 205 14.31 8.35 15.67
C PHE A 205 15.46 9.35 15.90
N SER A 206 16.72 8.95 15.74
CA SER A 206 17.87 9.72 16.26
C SER A 206 18.72 10.43 15.20
N SER A 207 18.18 10.74 14.02
CA SER A 207 18.91 11.59 13.06
C SER A 207 18.14 12.85 12.77
N ASP A 208 18.68 13.96 13.23
CA ASP A 208 18.41 15.29 12.70
C ASP A 208 18.72 15.29 11.19
N GLY A 209 17.66 15.29 10.36
CA GLY A 209 17.73 15.80 8.99
C GLY A 209 17.55 14.82 7.82
N LEU A 210 17.82 13.52 7.93
CA LEU A 210 17.84 12.63 6.73
C LEU A 210 17.22 11.22 6.88
N ALA A 211 16.83 10.76 8.07
CA ALA A 211 16.01 9.55 8.23
C ALA A 211 14.54 9.92 8.46
N ASP A 212 13.68 9.45 7.56
CA ASP A 212 12.22 9.60 7.50
C ASP A 212 11.52 10.35 8.66
N VAL A 213 11.66 11.69 8.65
CA VAL A 213 11.00 12.66 9.55
C VAL A 213 9.47 12.64 9.48
N THR A 214 8.85 11.77 8.66
CA THR A 214 7.39 11.65 8.56
C THR A 214 6.78 10.62 9.51
N GLY A 215 7.60 9.82 10.22
CA GLY A 215 7.11 8.66 10.99
C GLY A 215 6.49 7.55 10.11
N GLY A 216 6.52 7.72 8.78
CA GLY A 216 5.87 6.86 7.82
C GLY A 216 6.50 5.48 7.72
N MET A 217 7.83 5.37 7.67
CA MET A 217 8.53 4.10 7.62
C MET A 217 8.40 3.33 8.92
N LEU A 218 8.50 4.00 10.08
CA LEU A 218 8.31 3.34 11.36
C LEU A 218 6.91 2.73 11.46
N HIS A 219 5.87 3.53 11.21
CA HIS A 219 4.48 3.06 11.23
C HIS A 219 4.26 1.92 10.23
N LYS A 220 4.92 1.99 9.06
CA LYS A 220 4.89 0.93 8.05
C LYS A 220 5.50 -0.37 8.58
N VAL A 221 6.65 -0.31 9.26
CA VAL A 221 7.29 -1.50 9.84
C VAL A 221 6.44 -2.05 11.00
N GLU A 222 5.86 -1.20 11.86
CA GLU A 222 4.98 -1.63 12.95
C GLU A 222 3.74 -2.36 12.41
N LYS A 223 3.02 -1.75 11.47
CA LYS A 223 1.88 -2.37 10.80
C LYS A 223 2.27 -3.64 10.06
N SER A 224 3.47 -3.67 9.49
CA SER A 224 4.01 -4.86 8.82
C SER A 224 4.14 -6.02 9.79
N LEU A 225 4.72 -5.79 10.97
CA LEU A 225 4.85 -6.79 12.03
C LEU A 225 3.51 -7.26 12.62
N GLU A 226 2.47 -6.42 12.59
CA GLU A 226 1.10 -6.78 12.99
C GLU A 226 0.44 -7.81 12.05
N THR A 227 0.90 -7.91 10.80
CA THR A 227 0.29 -8.84 9.82
C THR A 227 0.62 -10.30 10.12
N GLY A 228 1.78 -10.58 10.74
CA GLY A 228 2.32 -11.93 10.90
C GLY A 228 2.78 -12.58 9.59
N VAL A 229 2.83 -11.82 8.48
CA VAL A 229 3.26 -12.28 7.17
C VAL A 229 4.66 -11.71 6.88
N LYS A 230 5.47 -12.44 6.13
CA LYS A 230 6.76 -11.95 5.63
C LYS A 230 6.56 -10.78 4.69
N ILE A 231 7.29 -9.68 4.93
CA ILE A 231 7.19 -8.46 4.12
C ILE A 231 8.55 -8.11 3.51
N GLU A 232 8.54 -7.72 2.23
CA GLU A 232 9.73 -7.30 1.49
C GLU A 232 9.56 -5.84 1.05
N ILE A 233 10.41 -4.95 1.55
CA ILE A 233 10.46 -3.55 1.10
C ILE A 233 11.52 -3.46 0.01
N ILE A 234 11.11 -3.00 -1.17
CA ILE A 234 11.97 -2.89 -2.35
C ILE A 234 11.89 -1.49 -2.98
N ASN A 235 12.93 -1.12 -3.72
CA ASN A 235 12.91 0.09 -4.53
C ASN A 235 12.22 -0.16 -5.87
N GLY A 236 10.98 0.28 -5.98
CA GLY A 236 10.20 0.19 -7.19
C GLY A 236 10.69 1.13 -8.31
N LEU A 237 11.62 2.07 -8.07
CA LEU A 237 12.21 2.88 -9.14
C LEU A 237 13.26 2.12 -9.95
N LYS A 238 13.86 1.07 -9.39
CA LYS A 238 14.85 0.24 -10.10
C LYS A 238 14.11 -0.71 -11.06
N PRO A 239 14.41 -0.69 -12.36
CA PRO A 239 13.81 -1.61 -13.32
C PRO A 239 13.96 -3.07 -12.93
N ASN A 240 12.94 -3.88 -13.22
CA ASN A 240 12.85 -5.33 -12.99
C ASN A 240 12.86 -5.78 -11.53
N LEU A 241 13.02 -4.87 -10.56
CA LEU A 241 13.11 -5.27 -9.16
C LEU A 241 11.78 -5.83 -8.63
N LEU A 242 10.65 -5.32 -9.11
CA LEU A 242 9.32 -5.85 -8.75
C LEU A 242 9.10 -7.23 -9.40
N LYS A 243 9.43 -7.37 -10.70
CA LYS A 243 9.38 -8.67 -11.39
C LYS A 243 10.21 -9.72 -10.66
N MET A 244 11.49 -9.42 -10.37
CA MET A 244 12.40 -10.30 -9.63
C MET A 244 11.83 -10.71 -8.27
N ALA A 245 11.26 -9.75 -7.53
CA ALA A 245 10.64 -10.01 -6.24
C ALA A 245 9.40 -10.93 -6.37
N LEU A 246 8.60 -10.78 -7.42
CA LEU A 246 7.40 -11.61 -7.69
C LEU A 246 7.76 -13.05 -8.06
N ILE A 247 8.74 -13.27 -8.93
CA ILE A 247 9.19 -14.62 -9.32
C ILE A 247 9.93 -15.35 -8.18
N GLY A 248 10.36 -14.62 -7.14
CA GLY A 248 10.83 -15.17 -5.87
C GLY A 248 12.29 -14.92 -5.53
N LYS A 249 12.98 -14.03 -6.28
CA LYS A 249 14.31 -13.57 -5.88
C LYS A 249 14.20 -12.82 -4.54
N ARG A 250 15.17 -13.03 -3.65
CA ARG A 250 15.19 -12.46 -2.29
C ARG A 250 16.34 -11.47 -2.11
N ASN A 251 16.33 -10.78 -0.97
CA ASN A 251 17.36 -9.82 -0.55
C ASN A 251 17.52 -8.58 -1.46
N LEU A 252 16.44 -8.23 -2.18
CA LEU A 252 16.35 -7.05 -3.06
C LEU A 252 16.18 -5.73 -2.30
N GLY A 253 16.07 -5.79 -0.97
CA GLY A 253 15.91 -4.65 -0.07
C GLY A 253 15.88 -5.13 1.38
N THR A 254 14.85 -4.73 2.13
CA THR A 254 14.65 -5.12 3.54
C THR A 254 13.58 -6.20 3.67
N ILE A 255 13.87 -7.26 4.43
CA ILE A 255 12.89 -8.28 4.80
C ILE A 255 12.42 -8.04 6.24
N ILE A 256 11.11 -8.04 6.48
CA ILE A 256 10.48 -7.95 7.80
C ILE A 256 9.80 -9.28 8.10
N ASN A 257 10.16 -9.92 9.23
CA ASN A 257 9.62 -11.21 9.69
C ASN A 257 9.15 -11.17 11.15
#